data_AF-A0A397HI50-F1
#
_entry.id   AF-A0A397HI50-F1
#
_cell.length_a   1.000
_cell.length_b   1.000
_cell.length_c   1.000
_cell.angle_alpha   90.00
_cell.angle_beta   90.00
_cell.angle_gamma   90.00
#
_symmetry.space_group_name_H-M   'P 1'
#
loop_
_entity.id
_entity.type
_entity.pdbx_description
1 polymer ?
#
loop_
_entity_poly.entity_id
_entity_poly.type
_entity_poly.pdbx_seq_one_letter_code
_entity_poly.pdbx_strand_id
1 'polypeptide(L)'
;MDPELFKNQPHSYLSDIYSIGITIWQLTPGHRPFHDQEHGPKLILDILDGKRPEITEATLECWANLMKRCWHSNPSQQPTIYSLLLDFRFFISWSEYEIKNFFQINMIFG
;
A
#
# COMPACT_ATOMS: atom_id res chain seq x y z
N MET A 1 2.09 -11.76 2.83
CA MET A 1 3.19 -12.02 3.77
C MET A 1 4.45 -11.40 3.19
N ASP A 2 5.31 -10.80 4.02
CA ASP A 2 6.61 -10.27 3.57
C ASP A 2 7.44 -11.41 2.93
N PRO A 3 7.98 -11.22 1.70
CA PRO A 3 8.87 -12.15 1.04
C PRO A 3 9.98 -12.71 1.94
N GLU A 4 10.56 -11.90 2.82
CA GLU A 4 11.68 -12.33 3.67
C GLU A 4 11.30 -13.44 4.66
N LEU A 5 10.04 -13.47 5.11
CA LEU A 5 9.55 -14.49 6.02
C LEU A 5 9.54 -15.90 5.39
N PHE A 6 9.40 -15.99 4.06
CA PHE A 6 9.52 -17.28 3.34
C PHE A 6 10.96 -17.80 3.30
N LYS A 7 11.95 -16.94 3.59
CA LYS A 7 13.38 -17.31 3.66
C LYS A 7 13.80 -17.72 5.07
N ASN A 8 12.85 -18.01 5.96
CA ASN A 8 13.06 -18.27 7.39
C ASN A 8 13.81 -17.14 8.11
N GLN A 9 13.71 -15.90 7.61
CA GLN A 9 14.22 -14.73 8.33
C GLN A 9 13.30 -14.43 9.52
N PRO A 10 13.88 -13.96 10.65
CA PRO A 10 13.07 -13.53 11.76
C PRO A 10 12.18 -12.35 11.33
N HIS A 11 10.99 -12.29 11.93
CA HIS A 11 10.12 -11.14 11.75
C HIS A 11 10.84 -9.85 12.19
N SER A 12 10.71 -8.82 11.37
CA SER A 12 11.35 -7.54 11.58
C SER A 12 10.35 -6.40 11.43
N TYR A 13 10.76 -5.23 11.93
CA TYR A 13 10.02 -4.00 11.69
C TYR A 13 9.81 -3.70 10.20
N LEU A 14 10.74 -4.08 9.31
CA LEU A 14 10.56 -3.91 7.87
C LEU A 14 9.47 -4.82 7.32
N SER A 15 9.30 -6.01 7.91
CA SER A 15 8.19 -6.91 7.61
C SER A 15 6.84 -6.33 7.98
N ASP A 16 6.77 -5.53 9.06
CA ASP A 16 5.56 -4.77 9.41
C ASP A 16 5.26 -3.70 8.37
N ILE A 17 6.27 -2.91 7.97
CA ILE A 17 6.11 -1.88 6.94
C ILE A 17 5.63 -2.48 5.62
N TYR A 18 6.19 -3.61 5.20
CA TYR A 18 5.73 -4.36 4.03
C TYR A 18 4.26 -4.76 4.17
N SER A 19 3.88 -5.34 5.32
CA SER A 19 2.53 -5.83 5.57
C SER A 19 1.50 -4.71 5.63
N ILE A 20 1.90 -3.53 6.12
CA ILE A 20 1.08 -2.32 6.06
C ILE A 20 0.87 -1.90 4.60
N GLY A 21 1.91 -1.88 3.76
CA GLY A 21 1.78 -1.59 2.33
C GLY A 21 0.77 -2.52 1.62
N ILE A 22 0.83 -3.82 1.92
CA ILE A 22 -0.14 -4.80 1.39
C ILE A 22 -1.56 -4.53 1.92
N THR A 23 -1.71 -4.20 3.20
CA THR A 23 -3.02 -3.86 3.78
C THR A 23 -3.66 -2.68 3.08
N ILE A 24 -2.89 -1.62 2.84
CA ILE A 24 -3.36 -0.42 2.11
C ILE A 24 -3.81 -0.80 0.72
N TRP A 25 -3.02 -1.62 0.04
CA TRP A 25 -3.40 -2.12 -1.27
C TRP A 25 -4.71 -2.88 -1.22
N GLN A 26 -4.94 -3.74 -0.24
CA GLN A 26 -6.21 -4.48 -0.14
C GLN A 26 -7.42 -3.58 0.05
N LEU A 27 -7.24 -2.42 0.69
CA LEU A 27 -8.30 -1.45 0.91
C LEU A 27 -8.67 -0.68 -0.36
N THR A 28 -7.84 -0.66 -1.42
CA THR A 28 -8.14 0.08 -2.64
C THR A 28 -9.05 -0.66 -3.63
N PRO A 29 -8.81 -1.92 -4.05
CA PRO A 29 -9.71 -2.67 -4.93
C PRO A 29 -10.72 -3.52 -4.14
N GLY A 30 -10.54 -3.72 -2.83
CA GLY A 30 -11.40 -4.56 -2.01
C GLY A 30 -11.24 -6.07 -2.24
N HIS A 31 -10.12 -6.51 -2.81
CA HIS A 31 -9.82 -7.92 -3.09
C HIS A 31 -8.48 -8.35 -2.49
N ARG A 32 -8.25 -9.66 -2.43
CA ARG A 32 -6.96 -10.20 -1.96
C ARG A 32 -5.87 -9.93 -3.00
N PRO A 33 -4.60 -9.71 -2.60
CA PRO A 33 -3.51 -9.59 -3.55
C PRO A 33 -3.39 -10.88 -4.36
N PHE A 34 -3.22 -10.75 -5.69
CA PHE A 34 -3.14 -11.89 -6.60
C PHE A 34 -4.39 -12.79 -6.53
N HIS A 35 -5.59 -12.21 -6.41
CA HIS A 35 -6.86 -12.95 -6.34
C HIS A 35 -7.17 -13.77 -7.61
N ASP A 36 -6.53 -13.42 -8.72
CA ASP A 36 -6.65 -14.01 -10.05
C ASP A 36 -5.72 -15.22 -10.27
N GLN A 37 -4.93 -15.60 -9.26
CA GLN A 37 -3.88 -16.62 -9.35
C GLN A 37 -4.00 -17.64 -8.23
N GLU A 38 -3.45 -18.84 -8.46
CA GLU A 38 -3.37 -19.86 -7.42
C GLU A 38 -2.34 -19.49 -6.34
N HIS A 39 -2.76 -19.57 -5.07
CA HIS A 39 -1.89 -19.29 -3.93
C HIS A 39 -1.09 -20.54 -3.58
N GLY A 40 0.11 -20.65 -4.14
CA GLY A 40 1.00 -21.81 -3.94
C GLY A 40 2.48 -21.48 -4.12
N PRO A 41 3.36 -22.49 -4.14
CA PRO A 41 4.81 -22.31 -4.20
C PRO A 41 5.28 -21.44 -5.38
N LYS A 42 4.62 -21.56 -6.54
CA LYS A 42 4.94 -20.74 -7.72
C LYS A 42 4.76 -19.24 -7.44
N LEU A 43 3.63 -18.85 -6.86
CA LEU A 43 3.38 -17.44 -6.53
C LEU A 43 4.37 -16.91 -5.48
N ILE A 44 4.75 -17.76 -4.51
CA ILE A 44 5.78 -17.40 -3.53
C ILE A 44 7.11 -17.11 -4.24
N LEU A 45 7.55 -17.97 -5.16
CA LEU A 45 8.78 -17.76 -5.93
C LEU A 45 8.70 -16.46 -6.75
N ASP A 46 7.60 -16.23 -7.46
CA ASP A 46 7.44 -14.98 -8.21
C ASP A 46 7.55 -13.74 -7.30
N ILE A 47 6.96 -13.78 -6.11
CA ILE A 47 7.01 -12.68 -5.12
C ILE A 47 8.45 -12.46 -4.61
N LEU A 48 9.19 -13.55 -4.36
CA LEU A 48 10.61 -13.52 -4.00
C LEU A 48 11.46 -12.92 -5.12
N ASP A 49 11.09 -13.14 -6.38
CA ASP A 49 11.73 -12.59 -7.58
C ASP A 49 11.29 -11.15 -7.89
N GLY A 50 10.45 -10.55 -7.05
CA GLY A 50 10.09 -9.14 -7.15
C GLY A 50 8.69 -8.85 -7.68
N LYS A 51 7.86 -9.87 -7.93
CA LYS A 51 6.45 -9.65 -8.27
C LYS A 51 5.73 -8.90 -7.16
N ARG A 52 4.91 -7.93 -7.52
CA ARG A 52 4.11 -7.09 -6.61
C ARG A 52 2.65 -7.05 -7.06
N PRO A 53 1.71 -6.73 -6.16
CA PRO A 53 0.31 -6.55 -6.53
C PRO A 53 0.15 -5.46 -7.59
N GLU A 54 -0.77 -5.65 -8.52
CA GLU A 54 -1.06 -4.66 -9.57
C GLU A 54 -1.70 -3.41 -8.96
N ILE A 55 -1.18 -2.24 -9.31
CA ILE A 55 -1.81 -0.96 -8.96
C ILE A 55 -2.64 -0.53 -10.16
N THR A 56 -3.96 -0.44 -9.97
CA THR A 56 -4.90 -0.03 -11.03
C THR A 56 -4.85 1.48 -11.24
N GLU A 57 -5.24 1.94 -12.44
CA GLU A 57 -5.34 3.37 -12.77
C GLU A 57 -6.32 4.15 -11.88
N ALA A 58 -7.29 3.44 -11.26
CA ALA A 58 -8.23 4.03 -10.31
C ALA A 58 -7.57 4.35 -8.95
N THR A 59 -6.38 3.82 -8.67
CA THR A 59 -5.65 4.11 -7.43
C THR A 59 -5.01 5.49 -7.53
N LEU A 60 -5.34 6.39 -6.61
CA LEU A 60 -4.69 7.70 -6.54
C LEU A 60 -3.17 7.55 -6.42
N GLU A 61 -2.45 8.41 -7.14
CA GLU A 61 -0.99 8.34 -7.23
C GLU A 61 -0.30 8.45 -5.86
N CYS A 62 -0.87 9.22 -4.93
CA CYS A 62 -0.37 9.33 -3.55
C CYS A 62 -0.35 7.97 -2.83
N TRP A 63 -1.43 7.19 -2.93
CA TRP A 63 -1.52 5.84 -2.37
C TRP A 63 -0.61 4.87 -3.12
N ALA A 64 -0.57 4.96 -4.46
CA ALA A 64 0.30 4.13 -5.29
C ALA A 64 1.77 4.26 -4.88
N ASN A 65 2.26 5.49 -4.73
CA ASN A 65 3.63 5.78 -4.36
C ASN A 65 3.94 5.36 -2.92
N LEU A 66 3.00 5.58 -2.00
CA LEU A 66 3.14 5.15 -0.61
C LEU A 66 3.29 3.63 -0.50
N MET A 67 2.42 2.86 -1.16
CA MET A 67 2.50 1.39 -1.18
C MET A 67 3.81 0.90 -1.83
N LYS A 68 4.22 1.51 -2.95
CA LYS A 68 5.49 1.21 -3.65
C LYS A 68 6.71 1.30 -2.72
N ARG A 69 6.79 2.32 -1.87
CA ARG A 69 7.88 2.44 -0.90
C ARG A 69 7.79 1.37 0.20
N CYS A 70 6.58 1.03 0.68
CA CYS A 70 6.40 0.00 1.72
C CYS A 70 6.90 -1.38 1.30
N TRP A 71 6.70 -1.78 0.03
CA TRP A 71 7.14 -3.08 -0.49
C TRP A 71 8.35 -2.98 -1.43
N HIS A 72 9.19 -1.96 -1.24
CA HIS A 72 10.39 -1.76 -2.02
C HIS A 72 11.40 -2.90 -1.76
N SER A 73 12.00 -3.44 -2.82
CA SER A 73 12.92 -4.59 -2.73
C SER A 73 14.21 -4.29 -1.98
N ASN A 74 14.65 -3.02 -1.98
CA ASN A 74 15.72 -2.55 -1.13
C ASN A 74 15.16 -2.08 0.24
N PRO A 75 15.50 -2.75 1.35
CA PRO A 75 15.00 -2.39 2.68
C PRO A 75 15.34 -0.97 3.12
N SER A 76 16.46 -0.40 2.68
CA SER A 76 16.86 0.97 3.06
C SER A 76 16.00 2.06 2.40
N GLN A 77 15.19 1.68 1.41
CA GLN A 77 14.24 2.57 0.73
C GLN A 77 12.83 2.44 1.31
N GLN A 78 12.59 1.48 2.21
CA GLN A 78 11.32 1.40 2.91
C GLN A 78 11.19 2.56 3.91
N PRO A 79 9.99 3.15 4.05
CA PRO A 79 9.78 4.27 4.95
C PRO A 79 9.87 3.81 6.40
N THR A 80 10.18 4.74 7.28
CA THR A 80 9.92 4.53 8.71
C THR A 80 8.42 4.64 8.98
N ILE A 81 7.93 4.02 10.05
CA ILE A 81 6.57 4.12 10.54
C ILE A 81 6.20 5.57 10.80
N TYR A 82 7.15 6.38 11.29
CA TYR A 82 6.95 7.80 11.49
C TYR A 82 6.69 8.52 10.15
N SER A 83 7.53 8.30 9.14
CA SER A 83 7.32 8.87 7.80
C SER A 83 6.01 8.39 7.18
N LEU A 84 5.69 7.11 7.34
CA LEU A 84 4.47 6.50 6.83
C LEU A 84 3.23 7.15 7.45
N LEU A 85 3.21 7.30 8.77
CA LEU A 85 2.11 7.94 9.51
C LEU A 85 1.92 9.41 9.12
N LEU A 86 3.00 10.15 8.87
CA LEU A 86 2.92 11.53 8.39
C LEU A 86 2.27 11.61 7.02
N ASP A 87 2.70 10.77 6.08
CA ASP A 87 2.12 10.75 4.72
C ASP A 87 0.64 10.37 4.75
N PHE A 88 0.28 9.36 5.54
CA PHE A 88 -1.12 8.97 5.77
C PHE A 88 -1.95 10.12 6.31
N ARG A 89 -1.48 10.77 7.37
CA ARG A 89 -2.20 11.87 8.01
C ARG A 89 -2.35 13.05 7.07
N PHE A 90 -1.32 13.34 6.27
CA PHE A 90 -1.39 14.38 5.26
C PHE A 90 -2.45 14.05 4.20
N PHE A 91 -2.45 12.83 3.65
CA PHE A 91 -3.42 12.42 2.63
C PHE A 91 -4.86 12.39 3.14
N ILE A 92 -5.09 11.92 4.37
CA ILE A 92 -6.43 11.94 4.99
C ILE A 92 -6.89 13.37 5.25
N SER A 93 -6.02 14.22 5.81
CA SER A 93 -6.38 15.61 6.07
C SER A 93 -6.70 16.37 4.78
N TRP A 94 -5.96 16.07 3.71
CA TRP A 94 -6.18 16.70 2.41
C TRP A 94 -7.49 16.22 1.78
N SER A 95 -7.77 14.90 1.80
CA SER A 95 -9.03 14.38 1.28
C SER A 95 -10.25 14.91 2.07
N GLU A 96 -10.16 15.01 3.40
CA GLU A 96 -11.21 15.63 4.21
C GLU A 96 -11.45 17.10 3.84
N TYR A 97 -10.38 17.85 3.58
CA TYR A 97 -10.46 19.25 3.16
C TYR A 97 -11.15 19.39 1.81
N GLU A 98 -10.75 18.57 0.83
CA GLU A 98 -11.38 18.55 -0.50
C GLU A 98 -12.85 18.18 -0.44
N ILE A 99 -13.21 17.14 0.33
CA ILE A 99 -14.60 16.71 0.52
C ILE A 99 -15.43 17.84 1.13
N LYS A 100 -14.92 18.51 2.17
CA LYS A 100 -15.61 19.65 2.80
C LYS A 100 -15.82 20.79 1.81
N ASN A 101 -14.81 21.13 1.00
CA ASN A 101 -14.94 22.18 -0.01
C ASN A 101 -15.91 21.81 -1.13
N PHE A 102 -15.89 20.56 -1.60
CA PHE A 102 -16.83 20.07 -2.60
C PHE A 102 -18.28 20.22 -2.11
N PHE A 103 -18.56 19.82 -0.87
CA PHE A 103 -19.90 19.97 -0.28
C PHE A 103 -20.27 21.43 0.02
N GLN A 104 -19.32 22.28 0.42
CA GLN A 104 -19.59 23.71 0.62
C GLN A 104 -19.90 24.44 -0.70
N ILE A 105 -19.17 24.14 -1.77
CA ILE A 105 -19.39 24.74 -3.09
C ILE A 105 -20.78 24.33 -3.62
N ASN A 106 -21.15 23.06 -3.51
CA ASN A 106 -22.44 22.56 -4.02
C ASN A 106 -23.67 23.09 -3.25
N MET A 107 -23.52 23.55 -2.01
CA MET A 107 -24.60 24.24 -1.28
C MET A 107 -24.77 25.73 -1.66
N ILE A 108 -23.79 26.34 -2.32
CA ILE A 108 -23.83 27.76 -2.71
C ILE A 108 -24.38 27.95 -4.14
N PHE A 109 -24.29 26.91 -4.98
CA PHE A 109 -24.72 26.93 -6.39
C PHE A 109 -25.93 26.02 -6.69
N GLY A 110 -26.56 25.45 -5.66
CA GLY A 110 -27.77 24.59 -5.75
C GLY A 110 -29.04 25.30 -5.32
#